data_AF-A0A925FSC7-F1
#
_entry.id   AF-A0A925FSC7-F1
#
_cell.length_a   1.000
_cell.length_b   1.000
_cell.length_c   1.000
_cell.angle_alpha   90.00
_cell.angle_beta   90.00
_cell.angle_gamma   90.00
#
_symmetry.space_group_name_H-M   'P 1'
#
loop_
_entity.id
_entity.type
_entity.pdbx_description
1 polymer ?
#
loop_
_entity_poly.entity_id
_entity_poly.type
_entity_poly.pdbx_seq_one_letter_code
_entity_poly.pdbx_strand_id
1 'polypeptide(L)'
;MKLAALLAKAFAASVLSLLFVVFVTGQNDRAKDDLKRSFINSDLVRVDSAKTGDKELKLSFQADGRHFELILEPNDIRSTRYIAEDTRLMGMFPMEQTGVTTYKGKIAGEQVSEVRLSIIDGSVKGFFGTGTVRYFIESAVKYSNLAAVDESVVYREEDSLNQEPFFCDADIPGQIEYGKGIAAGASETGSVSMVRFLELATDADLEFVTTLGGAVQANNEILGILNMVEGTYSSELNLTISVVYQHTWTAADPFAGAGSSAVLANFKNHWNANFPVSAIPRDAAHLFTAKPNVLSQGIAYVSVICNAPQSSYGVNGYINWAPAKYMIPAHELGHNLGANHVEAAQSCGNTLMNAQLSGSTAMTFCTLSRSQIGTHVANNSSCLSESPPPPPTPTPTPTPTPSPT
;
A
#
# COMPACT_ATOMS: atom_id res chain seq x y z
N MET A 1 37.06 48.10 -29.90
CA MET A 1 35.74 47.46 -30.12
C MET A 1 35.60 46.01 -29.62
N LYS A 2 36.66 45.17 -29.61
CA LYS A 2 36.53 43.76 -29.15
C LYS A 2 36.34 43.58 -27.62
N LEU A 3 36.86 44.48 -26.80
CA LEU A 3 36.76 44.38 -25.32
C LEU A 3 35.35 44.67 -24.79
N ALA A 4 34.64 45.64 -25.37
CA ALA A 4 33.28 45.99 -24.99
C ALA A 4 32.26 44.87 -25.29
N ALA A 5 32.48 44.12 -26.39
CA ALA A 5 31.63 42.99 -26.76
C ALA A 5 31.82 41.76 -25.84
N LEU A 6 33.01 41.57 -25.27
CA LEU A 6 33.25 40.51 -24.28
C LEU A 6 32.61 40.84 -22.92
N LEU A 7 32.73 42.09 -22.47
CA LEU A 7 32.13 42.58 -21.22
C LEU A 7 30.59 42.53 -21.26
N ALA A 8 29.97 42.88 -22.39
CA ALA A 8 28.52 42.79 -22.56
C ALA A 8 27.99 41.35 -22.52
N LYS A 9 28.73 40.39 -23.10
CA LYS A 9 28.37 38.96 -23.06
C LYS A 9 28.55 38.36 -21.67
N ALA A 10 29.60 38.73 -20.94
CA ALA A 10 29.80 38.30 -19.56
C ALA A 10 28.73 38.88 -18.62
N PHE A 11 28.36 40.15 -18.80
CA PHE A 11 27.30 40.79 -18.00
C PHE A 11 25.92 40.18 -18.27
N ALA A 12 25.58 39.89 -19.54
CA ALA A 12 24.33 39.22 -19.88
C ALA A 12 24.25 37.78 -19.32
N ALA A 13 25.34 37.01 -19.38
CA ALA A 13 25.39 35.67 -18.80
C ALA A 13 25.27 35.68 -17.26
N SER A 14 25.92 36.63 -16.59
CA SER A 14 25.81 36.80 -15.14
C SER A 14 24.43 37.27 -14.70
N VAL A 15 23.80 38.20 -15.42
CA VAL A 15 22.44 38.68 -15.14
C VAL A 15 21.41 37.58 -15.39
N LEU A 16 21.55 36.80 -16.46
CA LEU A 16 20.68 35.66 -16.74
C LEU A 16 20.84 34.57 -15.66
N SER A 17 22.06 34.30 -15.22
CA SER A 17 22.34 33.34 -14.13
C SER A 17 21.78 33.83 -12.79
N LEU A 18 21.92 35.12 -12.46
CA LEU A 18 21.35 35.71 -11.23
C LEU A 18 19.82 35.67 -11.25
N LEU A 19 19.20 36.03 -12.37
CA LEU A 19 17.74 35.95 -12.53
C LEU A 19 17.28 34.51 -12.38
N PHE A 20 17.94 33.55 -13.04
CA PHE A 20 17.60 32.13 -12.94
C PHE A 20 17.70 31.63 -11.49
N VAL A 21 18.76 32.00 -10.76
CA VAL A 21 18.92 31.65 -9.33
C VAL A 21 17.81 32.28 -8.49
N VAL A 22 17.48 33.56 -8.67
CA VAL A 22 16.40 34.25 -7.91
C VAL A 22 15.02 33.65 -8.20
N PHE A 23 14.75 33.28 -9.45
CA PHE A 23 13.50 32.61 -9.84
C PHE A 23 13.40 31.21 -9.23
N VAL A 24 14.49 30.43 -9.24
CA VAL A 24 14.52 29.08 -8.65
C VAL A 24 14.39 29.13 -7.12
N THR A 25 15.09 30.04 -6.44
CA THR A 25 14.95 30.21 -4.99
C THR A 25 13.55 30.68 -4.62
N GLY A 26 12.99 31.63 -5.38
CA GLY A 26 11.64 32.16 -5.12
C GLY A 26 10.50 31.17 -5.41
N GLN A 27 10.68 30.25 -6.36
CA GLN A 27 9.74 29.14 -6.59
C GLN A 27 9.80 28.12 -5.45
N ASN A 28 10.99 27.78 -4.98
CA ASN A 28 11.19 26.85 -3.87
C ASN A 28 10.59 27.40 -2.56
N ASP A 29 10.77 28.69 -2.26
CA ASP A 29 10.17 29.32 -1.08
C ASP A 29 8.64 29.29 -1.13
N ARG A 30 8.03 29.49 -2.30
CA ARG A 30 6.56 29.42 -2.46
C ARG A 30 6.04 27.98 -2.39
N ALA A 31 6.76 27.02 -2.94
CA ALA A 31 6.40 25.61 -2.81
C ALA A 31 6.40 25.20 -1.32
N LYS A 32 7.39 25.64 -0.55
CA LYS A 32 7.43 25.45 0.92
C LYS A 32 6.28 26.15 1.64
N ASP A 33 5.85 27.31 1.18
CA ASP A 33 4.68 28.00 1.74
C ASP A 33 3.37 27.23 1.48
N ASP A 34 3.22 26.59 0.32
CA ASP A 34 2.07 25.71 0.04
C ASP A 34 2.05 24.49 0.98
N LEU A 35 3.22 23.91 1.29
CA LEU A 35 3.33 22.76 2.21
C LEU A 35 2.78 23.05 3.62
N LYS A 36 2.85 24.31 4.09
CA LYS A 36 2.30 24.73 5.39
C LYS A 36 0.79 24.56 5.52
N ARG A 37 0.08 24.35 4.40
CA ARG A 37 -1.36 24.02 4.41
C ARG A 37 -1.63 22.56 4.75
N SER A 38 -0.61 21.70 4.62
CA SER A 38 -0.73 20.25 4.80
C SER A 38 0.10 19.74 5.97
N PHE A 39 1.12 20.48 6.41
CA PHE A 39 2.05 20.02 7.43
C PHE A 39 2.39 21.12 8.45
N ILE A 40 2.56 20.72 9.71
CA ILE A 40 3.14 21.54 10.78
C ILE A 40 4.62 21.78 10.48
N ASN A 41 5.38 20.69 10.29
CA ASN A 41 6.76 20.69 9.84
C ASN A 41 6.92 19.76 8.64
N SER A 42 7.71 20.18 7.65
CA SER A 42 8.06 19.36 6.50
C SER A 42 9.32 19.91 5.81
N ASP A 43 10.01 19.03 5.09
CA ASP A 43 11.16 19.37 4.27
C ASP A 43 10.85 19.07 2.80
N LEU A 44 11.11 20.06 1.93
CA LEU A 44 11.15 19.84 0.50
C LEU A 44 12.55 19.35 0.12
N VAL A 45 12.64 18.14 -0.41
CA VAL A 45 13.90 17.43 -0.67
C VAL A 45 14.01 16.98 -2.12
N ARG A 46 15.24 16.91 -2.62
CA ARG A 46 15.58 16.09 -3.78
C ARG A 46 16.27 14.83 -3.28
N VAL A 47 15.86 13.69 -3.81
CA VAL A 47 16.39 12.40 -3.39
C VAL A 47 17.48 11.99 -4.37
N ASP A 48 18.72 11.98 -3.91
CA ASP A 48 19.84 11.45 -4.67
C ASP A 48 19.77 9.93 -4.64
N SER A 49 19.84 9.30 -5.81
CA SER A 49 19.81 7.84 -5.93
C SER A 49 21.13 7.32 -6.50
N ALA A 50 21.68 6.29 -5.86
CA ALA A 50 22.89 5.61 -6.33
C ALA A 50 22.67 4.09 -6.26
N LYS A 51 22.95 3.37 -7.35
CA LYS A 51 23.00 1.91 -7.32
C LYS A 51 24.33 1.48 -6.72
N THR A 52 24.29 0.64 -5.69
CA THR A 52 25.48 0.03 -5.09
C THR A 52 25.49 -1.46 -5.38
N GLY A 53 26.35 -1.87 -6.31
CA GLY A 53 26.34 -3.24 -6.84
C GLY A 53 25.09 -3.56 -7.67
N ASP A 54 24.81 -4.85 -7.86
CA ASP A 54 23.74 -5.32 -8.74
C ASP A 54 22.35 -5.34 -8.07
N LYS A 55 22.25 -5.18 -6.75
CA LYS A 55 21.02 -5.45 -5.98
C LYS A 55 20.59 -4.39 -4.97
N GLU A 56 21.47 -3.48 -4.57
CA GLU A 56 21.14 -2.46 -3.55
C GLU A 56 20.98 -1.08 -4.19
N LEU A 57 19.94 -0.38 -3.75
CA LEU A 57 19.68 1.02 -4.09
C LEU A 57 19.90 1.87 -2.83
N LYS A 58 20.73 2.91 -2.94
CA LYS A 58 20.90 3.90 -1.90
C LYS A 58 20.15 5.18 -2.25
N LEU A 59 19.37 5.68 -1.30
CA LEU A 59 18.75 6.99 -1.38
C LEU A 59 19.33 7.91 -0.31
N SER A 60 19.72 9.13 -0.70
CA SER A 60 20.35 10.10 0.19
C SER A 60 19.65 11.45 0.10
N PHE A 61 19.35 12.06 1.24
CA PHE A 61 18.72 13.37 1.33
C PHE A 61 18.92 14.02 2.72
N GLN A 62 18.59 15.31 2.84
CA GLN A 62 18.58 16.04 4.11
C GLN A 62 17.14 16.30 4.53
N ALA A 63 16.76 15.89 5.73
CA ALA A 63 15.45 16.17 6.32
C ALA A 63 15.57 16.20 7.86
N ASP A 64 14.69 16.94 8.53
CA ASP A 64 14.61 17.03 9.98
C ASP A 64 15.97 17.39 10.63
N GLY A 65 16.71 18.28 9.97
CA GLY A 65 18.02 18.76 10.40
C GLY A 65 19.16 17.73 10.32
N ARG A 66 18.96 16.56 9.70
CA ARG A 66 19.97 15.51 9.58
C ARG A 66 20.02 14.86 8.19
N HIS A 67 21.12 14.15 7.96
CA HIS A 67 21.30 13.36 6.75
C HIS A 67 20.69 11.97 6.91
N PHE A 68 19.93 11.57 5.91
CA PHE A 68 19.42 10.21 5.78
C PHE A 68 20.12 9.52 4.60
N GLU A 69 20.61 8.31 4.86
CA GLU A 69 21.02 7.35 3.84
C GLU A 69 20.15 6.10 4.02
N LEU A 70 19.25 5.85 3.08
CA LEU A 70 18.39 4.67 3.07
C LEU A 70 19.05 3.59 2.20
N ILE A 71 19.25 2.40 2.76
CA ILE A 71 19.78 1.24 2.06
C ILE A 71 18.61 0.33 1.72
N LEU A 72 18.33 0.16 0.43
CA LEU A 72 17.13 -0.50 -0.08
C LEU A 72 17.47 -1.75 -0.87
N GLU A 73 16.62 -2.75 -0.72
CA GLU A 73 16.52 -3.91 -1.59
C GLU A 73 15.14 -3.98 -2.25
N PRO A 74 15.02 -4.48 -3.49
CA PRO A 74 13.73 -4.75 -4.11
C PRO A 74 12.90 -5.72 -3.23
N ASN A 75 11.66 -5.35 -2.95
CA ASN A 75 10.70 -6.19 -2.24
C ASN A 75 9.53 -6.51 -3.16
N ASP A 76 9.72 -7.47 -4.07
CA ASP A 76 8.63 -7.92 -4.92
C ASP A 76 7.70 -8.83 -4.11
N ILE A 77 6.57 -8.27 -3.68
CA ILE A 77 5.53 -9.01 -2.97
C ILE A 77 4.66 -9.85 -3.90
N ARG A 78 4.88 -9.80 -5.22
CA ARG A 78 4.16 -10.63 -6.17
C ARG A 78 4.65 -12.07 -6.10
N SER A 79 3.72 -12.99 -6.16
CA SER A 79 3.98 -14.41 -6.24
C SER A 79 4.72 -14.77 -7.53
N THR A 80 5.45 -15.88 -7.53
CA THR A 80 6.06 -16.44 -8.75
C THR A 80 5.02 -16.83 -9.79
N ARG A 81 3.78 -17.12 -9.37
CA ARG A 81 2.60 -17.41 -10.21
C ARG A 81 1.67 -16.20 -10.39
N TYR A 82 2.18 -15.00 -10.17
CA TYR A 82 1.42 -13.76 -10.33
C TYR A 82 0.84 -13.61 -11.73
N ILE A 83 -0.43 -13.27 -11.80
CA ILE A 83 -1.14 -12.92 -13.03
C ILE A 83 -1.83 -11.57 -12.82
N ALA A 84 -1.84 -10.74 -13.86
CA ALA A 84 -2.60 -9.50 -13.88
C ALA A 84 -3.49 -9.45 -15.13
N GLU A 85 -4.75 -9.04 -14.96
CA GLU A 85 -5.73 -8.94 -16.03
C GLU A 85 -6.55 -7.66 -15.90
N ASP A 86 -6.98 -7.11 -17.04
CA ASP A 86 -7.81 -5.91 -17.13
C ASP A 86 -9.07 -6.23 -17.94
N THR A 87 -10.24 -6.01 -17.33
CA THR A 87 -11.52 -6.08 -18.03
C THR A 87 -11.82 -4.75 -18.71
N ARG A 88 -11.90 -4.83 -20.04
CA ARG A 88 -12.21 -3.74 -20.96
C ARG A 88 -13.57 -3.99 -21.62
N LEU A 89 -14.03 -3.04 -22.44
CA LEU A 89 -15.30 -3.17 -23.19
C LEU A 89 -15.41 -4.45 -24.03
N MET A 90 -14.29 -4.98 -24.51
CA MET A 90 -14.24 -6.17 -25.38
C MET A 90 -13.95 -7.48 -24.64
N GLY A 91 -13.86 -7.45 -23.30
CA GLY A 91 -13.55 -8.61 -22.48
C GLY A 91 -12.32 -8.42 -21.60
N MET A 92 -11.88 -9.52 -21.00
CA MET A 92 -10.74 -9.59 -20.09
C MET A 92 -9.46 -9.87 -20.88
N PHE A 93 -8.41 -9.10 -20.61
CA PHE A 93 -7.12 -9.21 -21.30
C PHE A 93 -5.98 -9.31 -20.28
N PRO A 94 -4.94 -10.12 -20.55
CA PRO A 94 -3.75 -10.13 -19.73
C PRO A 94 -3.06 -8.77 -19.77
N MET A 95 -2.45 -8.42 -18.64
CA MET A 95 -1.61 -7.25 -18.48
C MET A 95 -0.13 -7.66 -18.45
N GLU A 96 0.72 -6.86 -19.08
CA GLU A 96 2.16 -7.02 -18.98
C GLU A 96 2.63 -6.82 -17.54
N GLN A 97 3.49 -7.71 -17.07
CA GLN A 97 4.07 -7.59 -15.74
C GLN A 97 5.07 -6.43 -15.72
N THR A 98 4.82 -5.46 -14.84
CA THR A 98 5.73 -4.33 -14.61
C THR A 98 6.99 -4.77 -13.87
N GLY A 99 8.07 -3.99 -13.99
CA GLY A 99 9.26 -4.16 -13.14
C GLY A 99 8.93 -3.99 -11.65
N VAL A 100 9.85 -4.38 -10.77
CA VAL A 100 9.69 -4.22 -9.32
C VAL A 100 9.73 -2.73 -8.96
N THR A 101 8.64 -2.25 -8.35
CA THR A 101 8.49 -0.84 -7.94
C THR A 101 8.54 -0.68 -6.42
N THR A 102 8.42 -1.76 -5.66
CA THR A 102 8.39 -1.78 -4.20
C THR A 102 9.74 -2.18 -3.61
N TYR A 103 10.12 -1.52 -2.53
CA TYR A 103 11.41 -1.67 -1.87
C TYR A 103 11.21 -1.75 -0.35
N LYS A 104 12.11 -2.49 0.31
CA LYS A 104 12.27 -2.48 1.76
C LYS A 104 13.72 -2.22 2.11
N GLY A 105 14.00 -1.84 3.35
CA GLY A 105 15.36 -1.49 3.72
C GLY A 105 15.52 -0.99 5.14
N LYS A 106 16.66 -0.34 5.36
CA LYS A 106 17.09 0.23 6.65
C LYS A 106 17.73 1.59 6.46
N ILE A 107 17.78 2.36 7.55
CA ILE A 107 18.56 3.59 7.61
C ILE A 107 20.01 3.22 7.96
N ALA A 108 20.96 3.71 7.18
CA ALA A 108 22.38 3.44 7.38
C ALA A 108 22.83 3.86 8.79
N GLY A 109 23.53 2.97 9.48
CA GLY A 109 24.00 3.22 10.85
C GLY A 109 22.94 3.04 11.95
N GLU A 110 21.68 2.73 11.61
CA GLU A 110 20.62 2.55 12.61
C GLU A 110 20.19 1.09 12.74
N GLN A 111 20.39 0.52 13.94
CA GLN A 111 20.10 -0.90 14.22
C GLN A 111 18.61 -1.23 14.19
N VAL A 112 17.78 -0.32 14.71
CA VAL A 112 16.31 -0.45 14.76
C VAL A 112 15.74 0.61 13.81
N SER A 113 15.66 0.24 12.54
CA SER A 113 15.10 1.07 11.49
C SER A 113 14.32 0.23 10.49
N GLU A 114 13.35 0.86 9.85
CA GLU A 114 12.56 0.28 8.77
C GLU A 114 12.43 1.29 7.65
N VAL A 115 12.49 0.79 6.41
CA VAL A 115 12.19 1.56 5.21
C VAL A 115 11.26 0.74 4.34
N ARG A 116 10.16 1.35 3.87
CA ARG A 116 9.23 0.77 2.90
C ARG A 116 8.86 1.84 1.89
N LEU A 117 9.30 1.64 0.65
CA LEU A 117 9.14 2.63 -0.42
C LEU A 117 8.55 2.01 -1.68
N SER A 118 7.86 2.83 -2.45
CA SER A 118 7.55 2.60 -3.85
C SER A 118 8.27 3.65 -4.68
N ILE A 119 9.01 3.21 -5.70
CA ILE A 119 9.78 4.08 -6.59
C ILE A 119 9.34 3.81 -8.02
N ILE A 120 8.74 4.81 -8.65
CA ILE A 120 8.18 4.73 -10.01
C ILE A 120 8.55 6.00 -10.74
N ASP A 121 9.22 5.88 -11.89
CA ASP A 121 9.62 7.01 -12.74
C ASP A 121 10.35 8.13 -11.98
N GLY A 122 11.17 7.75 -11.00
CA GLY A 122 11.93 8.68 -10.14
C GLY A 122 11.13 9.27 -8.97
N SER A 123 9.79 9.11 -8.95
CA SER A 123 8.95 9.49 -7.82
C SER A 123 9.10 8.48 -6.69
N VAL A 124 9.37 8.96 -5.48
CA VAL A 124 9.54 8.16 -4.27
C VAL A 124 8.36 8.42 -3.35
N LYS A 125 7.71 7.33 -2.90
CA LYS A 125 6.65 7.41 -1.89
C LYS A 125 6.74 6.27 -0.87
N GLY A 126 6.36 6.51 0.37
CA GLY A 126 6.31 5.48 1.40
C GLY A 126 6.70 6.03 2.77
N PHE A 127 7.26 5.19 3.63
CA PHE A 127 7.79 5.61 4.92
C PHE A 127 9.18 5.08 5.18
N PHE A 128 9.85 5.75 6.09
CA PHE A 128 11.02 5.25 6.77
C PHE A 128 10.96 5.70 8.22
N GLY A 129 11.59 4.96 9.11
CA GLY A 129 11.52 5.29 10.51
C GLY A 129 12.62 4.66 11.32
N THR A 130 12.84 5.25 12.47
CA THR A 130 13.61 4.69 13.56
C THR A 130 12.66 3.91 14.47
N GLY A 131 13.17 3.24 15.50
CA GLY A 131 12.31 2.61 16.52
C GLY A 131 11.34 3.57 17.25
N THR A 132 11.46 4.89 17.07
CA THR A 132 10.65 5.89 17.78
C THR A 132 9.95 6.90 16.88
N VAL A 133 10.45 7.16 15.67
CA VAL A 133 9.90 8.20 14.78
C VAL A 133 9.64 7.61 13.40
N ARG A 134 8.46 7.89 12.85
CA ARG A 134 8.06 7.53 11.49
C ARG A 134 7.97 8.77 10.62
N TYR A 135 8.64 8.72 9.48
CA TYR A 135 8.64 9.73 8.45
C TYR A 135 7.93 9.22 7.21
N PHE A 136 7.16 10.07 6.55
CA PHE A 136 6.63 9.84 5.23
C PHE A 136 7.42 10.62 4.20
N ILE A 137 7.55 10.04 3.02
CA ILE A 137 8.04 10.71 1.82
C ILE A 137 6.96 10.57 0.74
N GLU A 138 6.61 11.67 0.10
CA GLU A 138 5.67 11.72 -1.02
C GLU A 138 6.12 12.73 -2.07
N SER A 139 5.61 12.62 -3.30
CA SER A 139 5.90 13.60 -4.34
C SER A 139 5.38 14.99 -3.95
N ALA A 140 6.22 16.01 -4.07
CA ALA A 140 5.86 17.37 -3.68
C ALA A 140 4.80 17.99 -4.58
N VAL A 141 4.69 17.54 -5.85
CA VAL A 141 3.68 18.03 -6.79
C VAL A 141 2.24 17.74 -6.35
N LYS A 142 2.06 16.79 -5.44
CA LYS A 142 0.77 16.50 -4.79
C LYS A 142 0.27 17.67 -3.94
N TYR A 143 1.18 18.46 -3.39
CA TYR A 143 0.88 19.54 -2.44
C TYR A 143 1.10 20.93 -3.02
N SER A 144 1.97 21.06 -4.02
CA SER A 144 2.21 22.33 -4.71
C SER A 144 2.46 22.12 -6.20
N ASN A 145 1.69 22.80 -7.04
CA ASN A 145 1.94 22.86 -8.49
C ASN A 145 3.23 23.64 -8.86
N LEU A 146 3.88 24.26 -7.87
CA LEU A 146 5.17 24.96 -8.04
C LEU A 146 6.37 24.06 -7.75
N ALA A 147 6.15 22.89 -7.14
CA ALA A 147 7.20 21.92 -6.90
C ALA A 147 7.66 21.28 -8.22
N ALA A 148 8.93 20.91 -8.28
CA ALA A 148 9.46 20.15 -9.40
C ALA A 148 9.05 18.68 -9.31
N VAL A 149 9.00 17.99 -10.45
CA VAL A 149 8.58 16.58 -10.54
C VAL A 149 9.53 15.61 -9.81
N ASP A 150 10.79 16.01 -9.64
CA ASP A 150 11.85 15.29 -8.92
C ASP A 150 11.92 15.68 -7.43
N GLU A 151 11.09 16.62 -6.96
CA GLU A 151 11.02 17.01 -5.57
C GLU A 151 10.03 16.14 -4.79
N SER A 152 10.44 15.79 -3.58
CA SER A 152 9.64 15.09 -2.59
C SER A 152 9.43 15.96 -1.36
N VAL A 153 8.34 15.72 -0.64
CA VAL A 153 8.14 16.25 0.71
C VAL A 153 8.42 15.13 1.71
N VAL A 154 9.19 15.45 2.74
CA VAL A 154 9.45 14.57 3.89
C VAL A 154 8.85 15.21 5.14
N TYR A 155 8.10 14.45 5.92
CA TYR A 155 7.44 14.94 7.13
C TYR A 155 7.29 13.80 8.15
N ARG A 156 7.21 14.12 9.44
CA ARG A 156 6.88 13.12 10.46
C ARG A 156 5.40 12.82 10.44
N GLU A 157 5.01 11.60 10.80
CA GLU A 157 3.60 11.22 10.94
C GLU A 157 2.79 12.23 11.76
N GLU A 158 3.34 12.68 12.89
CA GLU A 158 2.75 13.67 13.80
C GLU A 158 2.62 15.09 13.22
N ASP A 159 3.38 15.42 12.17
CA ASP A 159 3.36 16.73 11.53
C ASP A 159 2.29 16.86 10.44
N SER A 160 1.58 15.79 10.09
CA SER A 160 0.47 15.86 9.13
C SER A 160 -0.72 16.64 9.73
N LEU A 161 -1.14 17.70 9.04
CA LEU A 161 -2.38 18.43 9.39
C LEU A 161 -3.64 17.67 8.97
N ASN A 162 -3.51 16.69 8.07
CA ASN A 162 -4.65 15.87 7.69
C ASN A 162 -4.90 14.80 8.75
N GLN A 163 -6.01 14.97 9.46
CA GLN A 163 -6.48 14.11 10.54
C GLN A 163 -7.92 13.62 10.28
N GLU A 164 -8.38 13.73 9.03
CA GLU A 164 -9.74 13.37 8.66
C GLU A 164 -10.03 11.92 9.06
N PRO A 165 -11.12 11.66 9.79
CA PRO A 165 -11.42 10.32 10.23
C PRO A 165 -11.84 9.45 9.06
N PHE A 166 -11.55 8.16 9.19
CA PHE A 166 -12.04 7.12 8.30
C PHE A 166 -12.53 5.94 9.13
N PHE A 167 -13.43 5.17 8.55
CA PHE A 167 -14.30 4.29 9.32
C PHE A 167 -14.26 2.87 8.78
N CYS A 168 -14.21 1.89 9.68
CA CYS A 168 -14.71 0.57 9.35
C CYS A 168 -16.24 0.61 9.50
N ASP A 169 -16.97 0.31 8.43
CA ASP A 169 -18.43 0.29 8.44
C ASP A 169 -18.91 -0.92 9.26
N ALA A 170 -19.14 -0.70 10.55
CA ALA A 170 -19.61 -1.70 11.50
C ALA A 170 -21.05 -1.42 11.90
N ASP A 171 -21.99 -1.65 10.97
CA ASP A 171 -23.38 -1.91 11.34
C ASP A 171 -24.12 -2.77 10.28
N ILE A 172 -23.64 -4.00 10.05
CA ILE A 172 -24.51 -5.06 9.52
C ILE A 172 -25.12 -5.81 10.71
N PRO A 173 -26.47 -5.89 10.84
CA PRO A 173 -27.18 -6.71 11.83
C PRO A 173 -27.15 -8.21 11.48
N GLY A 174 -25.99 -8.73 11.10
CA GLY A 174 -25.77 -10.07 10.59
C GLY A 174 -24.33 -10.52 10.84
N GLN A 175 -23.82 -10.26 12.05
CA GLN A 175 -22.66 -11.00 12.53
C GLN A 175 -23.06 -12.48 12.52
N ILE A 176 -22.54 -13.22 11.54
CA ILE A 176 -22.68 -14.67 11.53
C ILE A 176 -22.15 -15.14 12.86
N GLU A 177 -23.07 -15.73 13.60
CA GLU A 177 -23.01 -16.38 14.89
C GLU A 177 -22.05 -17.59 14.84
N TYR A 178 -20.80 -17.33 14.48
CA TYR A 178 -19.72 -18.32 14.38
C TYR A 178 -18.46 -17.89 15.15
N GLY A 179 -18.27 -16.58 15.39
CA GLY A 179 -17.11 -16.05 16.14
C GLY A 179 -17.30 -15.91 17.65
N LYS A 180 -18.56 -15.84 18.15
CA LYS A 180 -18.83 -15.65 19.59
C LYS A 180 -18.49 -16.86 20.48
N GLY A 181 -18.23 -18.02 19.90
CA GLY A 181 -17.91 -19.24 20.64
C GLY A 181 -16.47 -19.34 21.17
N ILE A 182 -15.54 -18.49 20.73
CA ILE A 182 -14.10 -18.63 21.05
C ILE A 182 -13.58 -17.51 21.98
N ALA A 183 -14.32 -16.41 22.17
CA ALA A 183 -13.82 -15.24 22.90
C ALA A 183 -13.92 -15.33 24.44
N ALA A 184 -14.60 -16.33 25.00
CA ALA A 184 -14.67 -16.54 26.45
C ALA A 184 -13.57 -17.49 26.92
N GLY A 185 -12.30 -17.09 26.76
CA GLY A 185 -11.17 -17.87 27.30
C GLY A 185 -9.84 -17.76 26.58
N ALA A 186 -9.58 -16.71 25.81
CA ALA A 186 -8.28 -16.52 25.15
C ALA A 186 -7.15 -16.36 26.19
N SER A 187 -6.51 -17.47 26.57
CA SER A 187 -5.18 -17.47 27.16
C SER A 187 -4.17 -16.98 26.12
N GLU A 188 -3.12 -16.28 26.57
CA GLU A 188 -1.97 -15.83 25.77
C GLU A 188 -1.21 -17.00 25.12
N THR A 189 -1.80 -17.68 24.15
CA THR A 189 -1.28 -18.95 23.60
C THR A 189 -1.09 -18.94 22.08
N GLY A 190 -1.37 -17.83 21.40
CA GLY A 190 -1.24 -17.74 19.95
C GLY A 190 -0.11 -16.82 19.50
N SER A 191 1.16 -17.21 19.66
CA SER A 191 2.23 -16.62 18.84
C SER A 191 2.41 -17.50 17.60
N VAL A 192 2.27 -16.91 16.41
CA VAL A 192 2.58 -17.58 15.15
C VAL A 192 4.09 -17.86 15.15
N SER A 193 4.51 -19.09 15.43
CA SER A 193 5.93 -19.42 15.70
C SER A 193 6.80 -19.52 14.45
N MET A 194 6.18 -19.58 13.27
CA MET A 194 6.83 -19.74 11.98
C MET A 194 6.22 -18.77 10.98
N VAL A 195 7.04 -18.20 10.10
CA VAL A 195 6.56 -17.29 9.06
C VAL A 195 5.52 -18.00 8.19
N ARG A 196 4.44 -17.29 7.86
CA ARG A 196 3.36 -17.77 7.01
C ARG A 196 3.14 -16.79 5.86
N PHE A 197 2.84 -17.32 4.67
CA PHE A 197 2.54 -16.54 3.48
C PHE A 197 1.03 -16.48 3.29
N LEU A 198 0.49 -15.27 3.25
CA LEU A 198 -0.89 -14.94 2.94
C LEU A 198 -0.97 -14.60 1.45
N GLU A 199 -1.55 -15.50 0.68
CA GLU A 199 -1.76 -15.35 -0.76
C GLU A 199 -2.97 -14.46 -1.04
N LEU A 200 -2.72 -13.22 -1.44
CA LEU A 200 -3.76 -12.21 -1.64
C LEU A 200 -4.04 -11.99 -3.12
N ALA A 201 -5.32 -11.94 -3.48
CA ALA A 201 -5.76 -11.42 -4.76
C ALA A 201 -6.37 -10.01 -4.58
N THR A 202 -6.25 -9.15 -5.58
CA THR A 202 -6.85 -7.79 -5.51
C THR A 202 -7.68 -7.49 -6.75
N ASP A 203 -8.70 -6.67 -6.58
CA ASP A 203 -9.47 -6.08 -7.68
C ASP A 203 -9.48 -4.56 -7.54
N ALA A 204 -9.54 -3.84 -8.65
CA ALA A 204 -9.65 -2.38 -8.68
C ALA A 204 -10.80 -1.99 -9.61
N ASP A 205 -11.81 -1.32 -9.05
CA ASP A 205 -12.96 -0.88 -9.83
C ASP A 205 -12.63 0.27 -10.80
N LEU A 206 -13.60 0.60 -11.66
CA LEU A 206 -13.44 1.62 -12.68
C LEU A 206 -13.09 2.98 -12.09
N GLU A 207 -13.72 3.35 -10.98
CA GLU A 207 -13.47 4.63 -10.32
C GLU A 207 -12.04 4.70 -9.77
N PHE A 208 -11.53 3.63 -9.15
CA PHE A 208 -10.16 3.57 -8.64
C PHE A 208 -9.14 3.63 -9.79
N VAL A 209 -9.36 2.85 -10.84
CA VAL A 209 -8.53 2.84 -12.05
C VAL A 209 -8.50 4.22 -12.70
N THR A 210 -9.65 4.87 -12.84
CA THR A 210 -9.77 6.21 -13.42
C THR A 210 -9.07 7.26 -12.56
N THR A 211 -9.25 7.18 -11.24
CA THR A 211 -8.66 8.11 -10.26
C THR A 211 -7.14 8.09 -10.32
N LEU A 212 -6.54 6.91 -10.54
CA LEU A 212 -5.09 6.75 -10.62
C LEU A 212 -4.52 6.90 -12.03
N GLY A 213 -5.37 7.12 -13.03
CA GLY A 213 -4.97 7.38 -14.40
C GLY A 213 -4.72 6.14 -15.26
N GLY A 214 -5.10 4.94 -14.79
CA GLY A 214 -5.05 3.71 -15.57
C GLY A 214 -4.78 2.44 -14.76
N ALA A 215 -5.00 1.29 -15.41
CA ALA A 215 -4.90 -0.03 -14.78
C ALA A 215 -3.49 -0.33 -14.22
N VAL A 216 -2.44 0.08 -14.95
CA VAL A 216 -1.05 -0.09 -14.51
C VAL A 216 -0.77 0.76 -13.25
N GLN A 217 -1.25 2.00 -13.23
CA GLN A 217 -1.10 2.89 -12.09
C GLN A 217 -1.86 2.36 -10.86
N ALA A 218 -3.07 1.81 -11.08
CA ALA A 218 -3.86 1.17 -10.03
C ALA A 218 -3.16 -0.05 -9.42
N ASN A 219 -2.68 -0.99 -10.24
CA ASN A 219 -1.96 -2.15 -9.74
C ASN A 219 -0.69 -1.76 -8.99
N ASN A 220 0.07 -0.79 -9.50
CA ASN A 220 1.26 -0.28 -8.82
C ASN A 220 0.94 0.44 -7.49
N GLU A 221 -0.16 1.20 -7.40
CA GLU A 221 -0.60 1.80 -6.14
C GLU A 221 -0.98 0.73 -5.11
N ILE A 222 -1.72 -0.30 -5.53
CA ILE A 222 -2.11 -1.42 -4.66
C ILE A 222 -0.87 -2.16 -4.15
N LEU A 223 0.09 -2.46 -5.01
CA LEU A 223 1.36 -3.10 -4.60
C LEU A 223 2.13 -2.21 -3.62
N GLY A 224 2.17 -0.89 -3.87
CA GLY A 224 2.79 0.07 -2.97
C GLY A 224 2.11 0.12 -1.59
N ILE A 225 0.78 0.09 -1.56
CA ILE A 225 0.01 0.02 -0.31
C ILE A 225 0.29 -1.29 0.42
N LEU A 226 0.23 -2.43 -0.27
CA LEU A 226 0.45 -3.74 0.33
C LEU A 226 1.90 -3.96 0.79
N ASN A 227 2.90 -3.33 0.18
CA ASN A 227 4.28 -3.34 0.68
C ASN A 227 4.39 -2.72 2.08
N MET A 228 3.51 -1.77 2.39
CA MET A 228 3.45 -1.10 3.69
C MET A 228 2.73 -1.97 4.71
N VAL A 229 1.59 -2.53 4.31
CA VAL A 229 0.82 -3.48 5.12
C VAL A 229 1.67 -4.70 5.47
N GLU A 230 2.42 -5.24 4.50
CA GLU A 230 3.34 -6.37 4.70
C GLU A 230 4.42 -6.06 5.74
N GLY A 231 4.89 -4.81 5.83
CA GLY A 231 5.82 -4.38 6.88
C GLY A 231 5.24 -4.55 8.29
N THR A 232 4.02 -4.08 8.52
CA THR A 232 3.32 -4.29 9.79
C THR A 232 3.04 -5.77 10.05
N TYR A 233 2.57 -6.52 9.05
CA TYR A 233 2.21 -7.93 9.22
C TYR A 233 3.43 -8.83 9.49
N SER A 234 4.53 -8.59 8.79
CA SER A 234 5.76 -9.38 8.95
C SER A 234 6.42 -9.10 10.30
N SER A 235 6.46 -7.84 10.72
CA SER A 235 7.09 -7.43 11.98
C SER A 235 6.28 -7.78 13.23
N GLU A 236 4.95 -7.77 13.14
CA GLU A 236 4.08 -7.94 14.33
C GLU A 236 3.37 -9.29 14.41
N LEU A 237 3.19 -9.99 13.29
CA LEU A 237 2.32 -11.17 13.20
C LEU A 237 3.01 -12.40 12.59
N ASN A 238 4.28 -12.31 12.17
CA ASN A 238 4.98 -13.35 11.39
C ASN A 238 4.20 -13.77 10.13
N LEU A 239 3.50 -12.82 9.50
CA LEU A 239 2.76 -13.02 8.25
C LEU A 239 3.37 -12.17 7.14
N THR A 240 3.66 -12.79 6.00
CA THR A 240 4.10 -12.10 4.79
C THR A 240 2.98 -12.15 3.75
N ILE A 241 2.77 -11.05 3.04
CA ILE A 241 1.77 -10.96 1.96
C ILE A 241 2.43 -11.38 0.64
N SER A 242 1.77 -12.28 -0.10
CA SER A 242 2.13 -12.65 -1.46
C SER A 242 0.97 -12.36 -2.41
N VAL A 243 1.12 -11.38 -3.29
CA VAL A 243 0.07 -11.03 -4.27
C VAL A 243 0.10 -12.04 -5.40
N VAL A 244 -0.94 -12.85 -5.52
CA VAL A 244 -1.04 -13.93 -6.53
C VAL A 244 -1.81 -13.51 -7.78
N TYR A 245 -2.68 -12.52 -7.67
CA TYR A 245 -3.52 -12.09 -8.77
C TYR A 245 -3.97 -10.63 -8.59
N GLN A 246 -3.94 -9.84 -9.66
CA GLN A 246 -4.54 -8.52 -9.69
C GLN A 246 -5.49 -8.39 -10.88
N HIS A 247 -6.69 -7.89 -10.62
CA HIS A 247 -7.66 -7.56 -11.64
C HIS A 247 -7.98 -6.07 -11.62
N THR A 248 -8.20 -5.49 -12.79
CA THR A 248 -8.66 -4.10 -12.93
C THR A 248 -9.85 -3.98 -13.86
N TRP A 249 -10.67 -2.97 -13.66
CA TRP A 249 -11.77 -2.63 -14.54
C TRP A 249 -11.50 -1.31 -15.27
N THR A 250 -11.23 -1.37 -16.58
CA THR A 250 -11.24 -0.19 -17.47
C THR A 250 -12.59 -0.07 -18.22
N ALA A 251 -13.54 -0.93 -17.89
CA ALA A 251 -14.95 -0.85 -18.24
C ALA A 251 -15.80 -0.87 -16.97
N ALA A 252 -17.14 -0.79 -17.10
CA ALA A 252 -18.03 -0.84 -15.95
C ALA A 252 -17.84 -2.14 -15.15
N ASP A 253 -17.58 -2.01 -13.85
CA ASP A 253 -17.47 -3.13 -12.91
C ASP A 253 -18.85 -3.55 -12.36
N PRO A 254 -18.99 -4.77 -11.82
CA PRO A 254 -20.24 -5.29 -11.30
C PRO A 254 -20.48 -4.95 -9.82
N PHE A 255 -19.68 -4.07 -9.20
CA PHE A 255 -19.66 -3.85 -7.74
C PHE A 255 -20.53 -2.66 -7.31
N ALA A 256 -21.69 -2.47 -7.95
CA ALA A 256 -22.64 -1.43 -7.54
C ALA A 256 -23.24 -1.71 -6.15
N GLY A 257 -23.58 -0.68 -5.38
CA GLY A 257 -24.21 -0.87 -4.06
C GLY A 257 -24.47 0.47 -3.37
N ALA A 258 -25.42 0.51 -2.44
CA ALA A 258 -25.77 1.75 -1.72
C ALA A 258 -24.68 2.20 -0.72
N GLY A 259 -23.87 1.27 -0.22
CA GLY A 259 -22.75 1.53 0.69
C GLY A 259 -21.77 0.35 0.71
N SER A 260 -20.75 0.43 1.56
CA SER A 260 -19.64 -0.53 1.61
C SER A 260 -20.11 -1.99 1.75
N SER A 261 -21.12 -2.23 2.60
CA SER A 261 -21.73 -3.54 2.83
C SER A 261 -22.32 -4.19 1.58
N ALA A 262 -23.03 -3.41 0.76
CA ALA A 262 -23.61 -3.89 -0.49
C ALA A 262 -22.52 -4.14 -1.54
N VAL A 263 -21.51 -3.27 -1.60
CA VAL A 263 -20.35 -3.43 -2.48
C VAL A 263 -19.56 -4.70 -2.12
N LEU A 264 -19.28 -4.96 -0.84
CA LEU A 264 -18.63 -6.18 -0.37
C LEU A 264 -19.41 -7.44 -0.74
N ALA A 265 -20.73 -7.43 -0.54
CA ALA A 265 -21.58 -8.56 -0.90
C ALA A 265 -21.55 -8.85 -2.41
N ASN A 266 -21.62 -7.81 -3.24
CA ASN A 266 -21.58 -7.96 -4.70
C ASN A 266 -20.19 -8.37 -5.20
N PHE A 267 -19.12 -7.83 -4.62
CA PHE A 267 -17.75 -8.25 -4.87
C PHE A 267 -17.54 -9.73 -4.57
N LYS A 268 -17.89 -10.18 -3.36
CA LYS A 268 -17.84 -11.60 -2.96
C LYS A 268 -18.62 -12.49 -3.93
N ASN A 269 -19.87 -12.14 -4.23
CA ASN A 269 -20.74 -12.96 -5.07
C ASN A 269 -20.19 -13.05 -6.51
N HIS A 270 -19.73 -11.93 -7.06
CA HIS A 270 -19.14 -11.90 -8.40
C HIS A 270 -17.86 -12.74 -8.46
N TRP A 271 -16.96 -12.59 -7.49
CA TRP A 271 -15.68 -13.32 -7.47
C TRP A 271 -15.85 -14.81 -7.22
N ASN A 272 -16.77 -15.23 -6.35
CA ASN A 272 -17.06 -16.66 -6.17
C ASN A 272 -17.60 -17.30 -7.47
N ALA A 273 -18.33 -16.53 -8.30
CA ALA A 273 -18.89 -17.03 -9.55
C ALA A 273 -17.89 -17.00 -10.73
N ASN A 274 -17.04 -15.98 -10.83
CA ASN A 274 -16.23 -15.72 -12.03
C ASN A 274 -14.72 -15.92 -11.81
N PHE A 275 -14.25 -15.79 -10.56
CA PHE A 275 -12.86 -15.98 -10.15
C PHE A 275 -12.78 -16.99 -8.99
N PRO A 276 -13.33 -18.21 -9.14
CA PRO A 276 -13.38 -19.16 -8.04
C PRO A 276 -11.97 -19.55 -7.58
N VAL A 277 -11.81 -19.93 -6.32
CA VAL A 277 -10.52 -20.33 -5.72
C VAL A 277 -9.87 -21.50 -6.48
N SER A 278 -10.65 -22.35 -7.15
CA SER A 278 -10.13 -23.41 -8.01
C SER A 278 -9.43 -22.91 -9.27
N ALA A 279 -9.77 -21.72 -9.77
CA ALA A 279 -9.15 -21.10 -10.92
C ALA A 279 -8.04 -20.11 -10.50
N ILE A 280 -8.30 -19.34 -9.44
CA ILE A 280 -7.37 -18.36 -8.87
C ILE A 280 -7.12 -18.73 -7.39
N PRO A 281 -6.20 -19.68 -7.10
CA PRO A 281 -5.89 -20.07 -5.73
C PRO A 281 -5.35 -18.88 -4.93
N ARG A 282 -5.98 -18.62 -3.77
CA ARG A 282 -5.74 -17.47 -2.88
C ARG A 282 -6.32 -17.75 -1.49
N ASP A 283 -5.86 -16.99 -0.50
CA ASP A 283 -6.36 -17.00 0.88
C ASP A 283 -7.45 -15.95 1.10
N ALA A 284 -7.33 -14.79 0.44
CA ALA A 284 -8.31 -13.71 0.47
C ALA A 284 -8.33 -12.92 -0.84
N ALA A 285 -9.41 -12.15 -1.05
CA ALA A 285 -9.48 -11.16 -2.13
C ALA A 285 -9.95 -9.79 -1.61
N HIS A 286 -9.26 -8.72 -1.98
CA HIS A 286 -9.56 -7.36 -1.54
C HIS A 286 -9.88 -6.44 -2.72
N LEU A 287 -11.03 -5.76 -2.68
CA LEU A 287 -11.40 -4.72 -3.64
C LEU A 287 -10.82 -3.38 -3.19
N PHE A 288 -10.18 -2.66 -4.09
CA PHE A 288 -9.81 -1.26 -3.95
C PHE A 288 -10.76 -0.42 -4.79
N THR A 289 -11.47 0.52 -4.14
CA THR A 289 -12.58 1.24 -4.75
C THR A 289 -12.48 2.74 -4.53
N ALA A 290 -12.73 3.53 -5.56
CA ALA A 290 -12.93 4.98 -5.42
C ALA A 290 -14.41 5.39 -5.62
N LYS A 291 -15.35 4.45 -5.42
CA LYS A 291 -16.78 4.76 -5.48
C LYS A 291 -17.13 5.82 -4.42
N PRO A 292 -17.83 6.91 -4.79
CA PRO A 292 -18.10 8.02 -3.88
C PRO A 292 -18.77 7.65 -2.55
N ASN A 293 -19.56 6.58 -2.53
CA ASN A 293 -20.28 6.10 -1.35
C ASN A 293 -19.46 5.13 -0.46
N VAL A 294 -18.21 4.82 -0.83
CA VAL A 294 -17.29 3.96 -0.06
C VAL A 294 -15.96 4.68 0.24
N LEU A 295 -15.78 5.93 -0.22
CA LEU A 295 -14.58 6.71 0.11
C LEU A 295 -14.37 6.79 1.62
N SER A 296 -13.10 6.70 2.03
CA SER A 296 -12.69 6.71 3.44
C SER A 296 -13.38 5.68 4.33
N GLN A 297 -13.82 4.56 3.75
CA GLN A 297 -14.46 3.46 4.47
C GLN A 297 -13.82 2.12 4.14
N GLY A 298 -13.80 1.22 5.10
CA GLY A 298 -13.44 -0.19 4.94
C GLY A 298 -14.55 -1.11 5.44
N ILE A 299 -14.61 -2.32 4.88
CA ILE A 299 -15.42 -3.40 5.45
C ILE A 299 -14.89 -4.77 5.02
N ALA A 300 -14.91 -5.73 5.94
CA ALA A 300 -14.48 -7.09 5.69
C ALA A 300 -15.26 -8.10 6.51
N TYR A 301 -15.29 -9.35 6.03
CA TYR A 301 -15.79 -10.46 6.84
C TYR A 301 -14.78 -10.84 7.91
N VAL A 302 -15.25 -11.29 9.08
CA VAL A 302 -14.39 -11.56 10.23
C VAL A 302 -14.12 -13.05 10.39
N SER A 303 -12.87 -13.43 10.71
CA SER A 303 -12.45 -14.82 11.00
C SER A 303 -12.71 -15.80 9.84
N VAL A 304 -12.40 -15.39 8.62
CA VAL A 304 -12.74 -16.13 7.39
C VAL A 304 -11.55 -16.76 6.69
N ILE A 305 -10.33 -16.19 6.79
CA ILE A 305 -9.15 -16.77 6.13
C ILE A 305 -8.89 -18.19 6.67
N CYS A 306 -8.72 -19.15 5.76
CA CYS A 306 -8.63 -20.60 5.99
C CYS A 306 -9.82 -21.27 6.71
N ASN A 307 -10.79 -20.52 7.22
CA ASN A 307 -11.95 -21.04 7.94
C ASN A 307 -13.21 -21.07 7.06
N ALA A 308 -13.46 -19.99 6.32
CA ALA A 308 -14.55 -19.84 5.37
C ALA A 308 -14.05 -19.16 4.08
N PRO A 309 -13.30 -19.87 3.22
CA PRO A 309 -12.68 -19.28 2.03
C PRO A 309 -13.66 -18.56 1.09
N GLN A 310 -14.91 -19.03 0.99
CA GLN A 310 -15.97 -18.41 0.19
C GLN A 310 -16.43 -17.03 0.71
N SER A 311 -15.97 -16.63 1.90
CA SER A 311 -16.24 -15.34 2.54
C SER A 311 -14.95 -14.56 2.85
N SER A 312 -13.77 -14.99 2.38
CA SER A 312 -12.49 -14.31 2.63
C SER A 312 -12.30 -13.09 1.71
N TYR A 313 -13.10 -12.05 1.97
CA TYR A 313 -13.18 -10.83 1.18
C TYR A 313 -13.17 -9.57 2.04
N GLY A 314 -12.63 -8.48 1.48
CA GLY A 314 -12.65 -7.13 2.05
C GLY A 314 -12.78 -6.04 0.97
N VAL A 315 -13.26 -4.86 1.37
CA VAL A 315 -13.37 -3.66 0.52
C VAL A 315 -12.60 -2.53 1.18
N ASN A 316 -11.79 -1.82 0.38
CA ASN A 316 -10.88 -0.78 0.82
C ASN A 316 -11.19 0.50 0.03
N GLY A 317 -11.86 1.45 0.68
CA GLY A 317 -12.18 2.75 0.10
C GLY A 317 -10.94 3.61 -0.11
N TYR A 318 -10.90 4.31 -1.24
CA TYR A 318 -9.79 5.16 -1.62
C TYR A 318 -9.59 6.32 -0.64
N ILE A 319 -8.34 6.50 -0.22
CA ILE A 319 -7.84 7.67 0.51
C ILE A 319 -6.53 8.09 -0.15
N ASN A 320 -6.37 9.39 -0.42
CA ASN A 320 -5.19 9.92 -1.12
C ASN A 320 -4.10 10.49 -0.18
N TRP A 321 -4.04 10.08 1.08
CA TRP A 321 -3.04 10.61 2.02
C TRP A 321 -2.51 9.52 2.95
N ALA A 322 -1.24 9.68 3.30
CA ALA A 322 -0.54 8.79 4.23
C ALA A 322 -0.60 9.36 5.66
N PRO A 323 -0.79 8.52 6.69
CA PRO A 323 -0.80 7.05 6.63
C PRO A 323 -2.14 6.38 6.24
N ALA A 324 -3.26 7.13 6.22
CA ALA A 324 -4.60 6.57 6.16
C ALA A 324 -4.84 5.56 5.02
N LYS A 325 -4.28 5.81 3.82
CA LYS A 325 -4.43 4.90 2.66
C LYS A 325 -3.88 3.49 2.89
N TYR A 326 -2.98 3.32 3.85
CA TYR A 326 -2.40 2.03 4.21
C TYR A 326 -3.15 1.35 5.35
N MET A 327 -3.83 2.13 6.19
CA MET A 327 -4.47 1.65 7.41
C MET A 327 -5.75 0.88 7.13
N ILE A 328 -6.57 1.29 6.15
CA ILE A 328 -7.80 0.54 5.79
C ILE A 328 -7.45 -0.89 5.37
N PRO A 329 -6.57 -1.15 4.38
CA PRO A 329 -6.24 -2.53 4.01
C PRO A 329 -5.61 -3.34 5.14
N ALA A 330 -4.80 -2.72 6.00
CA ALA A 330 -4.24 -3.39 7.18
C ALA A 330 -5.34 -3.80 8.18
N HIS A 331 -6.32 -2.92 8.42
CA HIS A 331 -7.47 -3.14 9.31
C HIS A 331 -8.37 -4.25 8.78
N GLU A 332 -8.80 -4.15 7.52
CA GLU A 332 -9.74 -5.08 6.90
C GLU A 332 -9.17 -6.49 6.79
N LEU A 333 -7.87 -6.61 6.48
CA LEU A 333 -7.20 -7.90 6.47
C LEU A 333 -7.05 -8.48 7.89
N GLY A 334 -6.97 -7.61 8.91
CA GLY A 334 -6.96 -8.00 10.32
C GLY A 334 -8.30 -8.62 10.74
N HIS A 335 -9.42 -8.06 10.25
CA HIS A 335 -10.74 -8.67 10.39
C HIS A 335 -10.81 -10.05 9.73
N ASN A 336 -10.35 -10.19 8.49
CA ASN A 336 -10.31 -11.50 7.82
C ASN A 336 -9.53 -12.56 8.62
N LEU A 337 -8.51 -12.13 9.38
CA LEU A 337 -7.71 -12.95 10.31
C LEU A 337 -8.27 -12.99 11.75
N GLY A 338 -9.48 -12.51 12.00
CA GLY A 338 -10.22 -12.69 13.24
C GLY A 338 -10.02 -11.65 14.33
N ALA A 339 -9.35 -10.53 14.04
CA ALA A 339 -9.37 -9.39 14.95
C ALA A 339 -10.76 -8.75 15.00
N ASN A 340 -11.19 -8.35 16.20
CA ASN A 340 -12.37 -7.51 16.40
C ASN A 340 -11.94 -6.08 16.71
N HIS A 341 -12.91 -5.17 16.73
CA HIS A 341 -12.71 -3.82 17.23
C HIS A 341 -12.31 -3.80 18.72
N VAL A 342 -11.39 -2.91 19.09
CA VAL A 342 -10.69 -2.94 20.39
C VAL A 342 -10.77 -1.63 21.19
N GLU A 343 -11.67 -0.70 20.84
CA GLU A 343 -11.78 0.63 21.48
C GLU A 343 -12.08 0.51 22.97
N ALA A 344 -12.87 -0.50 23.36
CA ALA A 344 -13.25 -0.73 24.74
C ALA A 344 -12.17 -1.47 25.55
N ALA A 345 -11.12 -1.99 24.90
CA ALA A 345 -10.05 -2.72 25.57
C ALA A 345 -9.00 -1.76 26.13
N GLN A 346 -8.62 -1.97 27.40
CA GLN A 346 -7.58 -1.18 28.05
C GLN A 346 -6.26 -1.28 27.26
N SER A 347 -5.59 -0.15 27.06
CA SER A 347 -4.31 -0.04 26.32
C SER A 347 -4.35 -0.36 24.82
N CYS A 348 -5.55 -0.47 24.23
CA CYS A 348 -5.74 -0.62 22.78
C CYS A 348 -6.36 0.62 22.12
N GLY A 349 -6.40 1.75 22.83
CA GLY A 349 -6.88 3.01 22.25
C GLY A 349 -5.97 3.47 21.11
N ASN A 350 -6.56 3.85 19.98
CA ASN A 350 -5.87 4.48 18.85
C ASN A 350 -4.81 3.57 18.16
N THR A 351 -5.19 2.32 17.90
CA THR A 351 -4.42 1.29 17.17
C THR A 351 -5.17 0.82 15.93
N LEU A 352 -4.52 0.01 15.09
CA LEU A 352 -5.06 -0.38 13.79
C LEU A 352 -6.46 -0.96 13.82
N MET A 353 -6.86 -1.69 14.87
CA MET A 353 -8.18 -2.32 14.96
C MET A 353 -9.23 -1.45 15.67
N ASN A 354 -9.03 -0.15 15.77
CA ASN A 354 -10.10 0.75 16.19
C ASN A 354 -11.08 1.01 15.01
N ALA A 355 -12.39 1.02 15.28
CA ALA A 355 -13.48 1.17 14.30
C ALA A 355 -13.46 2.53 13.60
N GLN A 356 -12.97 3.54 14.31
CA GLN A 356 -12.67 4.85 13.76
C GLN A 356 -11.18 5.10 13.89
N LEU A 357 -10.55 5.43 12.77
CA LEU A 357 -9.13 5.71 12.63
C LEU A 357 -8.94 7.15 12.15
N SER A 358 -7.77 7.71 12.38
CA SER A 358 -7.40 9.06 11.94
C SER A 358 -5.91 9.13 11.62
N GLY A 359 -5.42 10.32 11.25
CA GLY A 359 -4.00 10.53 10.96
C GLY A 359 -3.09 10.36 12.16
N SER A 360 -3.64 10.34 13.38
CA SER A 360 -2.91 10.14 14.63
C SER A 360 -2.96 8.68 15.11
N THR A 361 -3.72 7.81 14.44
CA THR A 361 -3.73 6.38 14.78
C THR A 361 -2.38 5.78 14.47
N ALA A 362 -1.84 5.01 15.42
CA ALA A 362 -0.60 4.28 15.18
C ALA A 362 -0.85 3.12 14.22
N MET A 363 0.02 2.96 13.22
CA MET A 363 -0.01 1.84 12.27
C MET A 363 0.52 0.53 12.87
N THR A 364 -0.04 0.12 14.01
CA THR A 364 0.36 -1.05 14.81
C THR A 364 -0.86 -1.76 15.39
N PHE A 365 -0.76 -3.06 15.63
CA PHE A 365 -1.75 -3.83 16.36
C PHE A 365 -1.49 -3.74 17.87
N CYS A 366 -2.53 -3.57 18.68
CA CYS A 366 -2.38 -3.75 20.13
C CYS A 366 -2.25 -5.24 20.49
N THR A 367 -1.84 -5.54 21.73
CA THR A 367 -1.66 -6.93 22.22
C THR A 367 -2.92 -7.79 22.06
N LEU A 368 -4.12 -7.22 22.26
CA LEU A 368 -5.37 -7.96 22.09
C LEU A 368 -5.58 -8.39 20.64
N SER A 369 -5.40 -7.49 19.68
CA SER A 369 -5.54 -7.80 18.25
C SER A 369 -4.51 -8.83 17.79
N ARG A 370 -3.25 -8.71 18.23
CA ARG A 370 -2.21 -9.71 17.95
C ARG A 370 -2.58 -11.09 18.50
N SER A 371 -3.14 -11.15 19.70
CA SER A 371 -3.61 -12.41 20.31
C SER A 371 -4.79 -13.02 19.54
N GLN A 372 -5.77 -12.19 19.12
CA GLN A 372 -6.91 -12.65 18.32
C GLN A 372 -6.46 -13.21 16.97
N ILE A 373 -5.60 -12.48 16.25
CA ILE A 373 -5.04 -12.92 14.95
C ILE A 373 -4.20 -14.18 15.13
N GLY A 374 -3.32 -14.21 16.12
CA GLY A 374 -2.47 -15.36 16.38
C GLY A 374 -3.27 -16.62 16.75
N THR A 375 -4.36 -16.47 17.51
CA THR A 375 -5.29 -17.56 17.82
C THR A 375 -6.01 -18.06 16.57
N HIS A 376 -6.50 -17.14 15.72
CA HIS A 376 -7.15 -17.51 14.46
C HIS A 376 -6.21 -18.28 13.54
N VAL A 377 -4.98 -17.79 13.35
CA VAL A 377 -3.96 -18.44 12.51
C VAL A 377 -3.54 -19.79 13.08
N ALA A 378 -3.36 -19.90 14.40
CA ALA A 378 -3.03 -21.17 15.04
C ALA A 378 -4.11 -22.24 14.82
N ASN A 379 -5.38 -21.83 14.81
CA ASN A 379 -6.52 -22.73 14.59
C ASN A 379 -6.85 -22.95 13.10
N ASN A 380 -6.52 -21.99 12.22
CA ASN A 380 -6.92 -21.96 10.81
C ASN A 380 -5.73 -21.54 9.93
N SER A 381 -4.79 -22.45 9.68
CA SER A 381 -3.59 -22.19 8.86
C SER A 381 -3.44 -23.09 7.64
N SER A 382 -4.45 -23.91 7.33
CA SER A 382 -4.39 -24.90 6.24
C SER A 382 -4.15 -24.30 4.84
N CYS A 383 -4.51 -23.03 4.64
CA CYS A 383 -4.31 -22.31 3.38
C CYS A 383 -3.04 -21.42 3.39
N LEU A 384 -2.55 -21.03 4.57
CA LEU A 384 -1.36 -20.19 4.72
C LEU A 384 -0.09 -21.01 4.51
N SER A 385 0.65 -20.71 3.44
CA SER A 385 1.86 -21.47 3.08
C SER A 385 3.02 -21.21 4.05
N GLU A 386 3.85 -22.23 4.31
CA GLU A 386 5.08 -22.08 5.12
C GLU A 386 6.30 -21.63 4.28
N SER A 387 6.14 -21.59 2.96
CA SER A 387 7.15 -21.15 2.00
C SER A 387 6.52 -20.19 0.98
N PRO A 388 7.32 -19.38 0.28
CA PRO A 388 6.83 -18.61 -0.85
C PRO A 388 6.13 -19.56 -1.86
N PRO A 389 5.09 -19.08 -2.58
CA PRO A 389 4.38 -19.94 -3.52
C PRO A 389 5.31 -20.48 -4.62
N PRO A 390 5.17 -21.76 -5.01
CA PRO A 390 6.02 -22.36 -6.04
C PRO A 390 5.77 -21.72 -7.42
N PRO A 391 6.78 -21.66 -8.31
CA PRO A 391 6.63 -21.14 -9.67
C PRO A 391 5.50 -21.86 -10.43
N PRO A 392 4.82 -21.17 -11.38
CA PRO A 392 3.82 -21.81 -12.22
C PRO A 392 4.45 -23.00 -12.96
N THR A 393 3.74 -24.12 -13.00
CA THR A 393 4.15 -25.24 -13.85
C THR A 393 4.02 -24.77 -15.30
N PRO A 394 5.08 -24.87 -16.14
CA PRO A 394 5.01 -24.40 -17.51
C PRO A 394 3.89 -25.13 -18.24
N THR A 395 2.95 -24.38 -18.82
CA THR A 395 1.96 -24.92 -19.75
C THR A 395 2.73 -25.59 -20.90
N PRO A 396 2.51 -26.88 -21.21
CA PRO A 396 3.21 -27.53 -22.29
C PRO A 396 2.91 -26.77 -23.59
N THR A 397 3.98 -26.30 -24.25
CA THR A 397 3.86 -25.70 -25.58
C THR A 397 3.19 -26.72 -26.50
N PRO A 398 2.06 -26.38 -27.17
CA PRO A 398 1.45 -27.29 -28.12
C PRO A 398 2.50 -27.64 -29.18
N THR A 399 2.81 -28.93 -29.29
CA THR A 399 3.71 -29.43 -30.33
C THR A 399 3.09 -29.06 -31.67
N PRO A 400 3.81 -28.39 -32.60
CA PRO A 400 3.27 -28.09 -33.90
C PRO A 400 2.89 -29.39 -34.59
N THR A 401 1.61 -29.53 -34.94
CA THR A 401 1.13 -30.64 -35.75
C THR A 401 1.91 -30.64 -37.06
N PRO A 402 2.62 -31.74 -37.43
CA PRO A 402 3.32 -31.80 -38.69
C PRO A 402 2.31 -31.61 -39.84
N SER A 403 2.62 -30.71 -40.77
CA SER A 403 1.83 -30.57 -41.99
C SER A 403 1.94 -31.87 -42.80
N PRO A 404 0.81 -32.40 -43.33
CA PRO A 404 0.85 -33.57 -44.19
C PRO A 404 1.60 -33.23 -45.49
N THR A 405 2.67 -33.98 -45.78
CA THR A 405 3.36 -34.01 -47.08
C THR A 405 2.58 -34.75 -48.13
#